data_AF-A0A7W8P791-F1
#
_entry.id   AF-A0A7W8P791-F1
#
_cell.length_a   1.000
_cell.length_b   1.000
_cell.length_c   1.000
_cell.angle_alpha   90.00
_cell.angle_beta   90.00
_cell.angle_gamma   90.00
#
_symmetry.space_group_name_H-M   'P 1'
#
loop_
_entity.id
_entity.type
_entity.pdbx_description
1 polymer ?
#
loop_
_entity_poly.entity_id
_entity_poly.type
_entity_poly.pdbx_seq_one_letter_code
_entity_poly.pdbx_strand_id
1 'polypeptide(L)'
;MKNRIAGFDGLRAIAVLMVFLQHRLFGGIGEIGHLGVWIFFALSGFLIIGILSSQRARIESGDSRFGVELARFLFRRTVRIFPIYYLMLVVMCGLMAFGLANPELASGMPFHFAYLSNFWIGSVLRYWPGRYSHLWSLAIEEQFYIVVAPLLLLLAARRHRAACWAIVALGLAGLFAMRAAHWDEIAIYTHPLSNVWLLALGGIGGLVIADDRGRVRAWLGHGLTLFALSLVVIGLCAAEPGWSTLDDPLRFTAISAMYGIGIAALVASIACCRNAAVMGLLQTRWLAGLGRISYGFYLYHNLIPDLTRNRHAEALFGGTVPMWAHMLGIVASFAISLGIALLSWRLIEAPILRLRGSRHRSASPSGRPSPEALRGTEPAKR
;
A
#
# COMPACT_ATOMS: atom_id res chain seq x y z
N MET A 1 10.37 16.93 1.18
CA MET A 1 10.15 15.59 0.59
C MET A 1 11.50 14.88 0.38
N LYS A 2 12.33 14.71 1.42
CA LYS A 2 13.76 14.42 1.22
C LYS A 2 14.21 12.95 1.25
N ASN A 3 13.37 11.97 1.60
CA ASN A 3 13.75 10.55 1.55
C ASN A 3 12.71 9.74 0.78
N ARG A 4 12.78 9.75 -0.56
CA ARG A 4 12.05 8.77 -1.39
C ARG A 4 13.03 7.64 -1.70
N ILE A 5 12.61 6.41 -1.44
CA ILE A 5 13.40 5.23 -1.82
C ILE A 5 13.25 5.06 -3.32
N ALA A 6 14.38 4.98 -4.02
CA ALA A 6 14.44 4.76 -5.45
C ALA A 6 13.63 3.51 -5.84
N GLY A 7 12.87 3.59 -6.94
CA GLY A 7 12.10 2.45 -7.47
C GLY A 7 10.75 2.19 -6.81
N PHE A 8 10.51 2.67 -5.57
CA PHE A 8 9.26 2.41 -4.86
C PHE A 8 8.04 3.06 -5.52
N ASP A 9 8.18 4.28 -6.06
CA ASP A 9 7.08 4.89 -6.81
C ASP A 9 6.75 4.04 -8.06
N GLY A 10 7.75 3.57 -8.80
CA GLY A 10 7.54 2.67 -9.94
C GLY A 10 6.86 1.36 -9.55
N LEU A 11 7.28 0.74 -8.43
CA LEU A 11 6.65 -0.48 -7.93
C LEU A 11 5.19 -0.25 -7.51
N ARG A 12 4.88 0.89 -6.86
CA ARG A 12 3.50 1.30 -6.56
C ARG A 12 2.66 1.49 -7.82
N ALA A 13 3.26 2.00 -8.90
CA ALA A 13 2.58 2.17 -10.18
C ALA A 13 2.23 0.80 -10.79
N ILE A 14 3.17 -0.15 -10.77
CA ILE A 14 2.92 -1.52 -11.24
C ILE A 14 1.80 -2.16 -10.41
N ALA A 15 1.89 -2.09 -9.07
CA ALA A 15 0.90 -2.66 -8.17
C ALA A 15 -0.52 -2.09 -8.40
N VAL A 16 -0.68 -0.78 -8.57
CA VAL A 16 -2.01 -0.19 -8.84
C VAL A 16 -2.54 -0.57 -10.22
N LEU A 17 -1.66 -0.71 -11.23
CA LEU A 17 -2.07 -1.17 -12.56
C LEU A 17 -2.57 -2.62 -12.52
N MET A 18 -1.93 -3.49 -11.76
CA MET A 18 -2.38 -4.87 -11.59
C MET A 18 -3.78 -4.94 -10.97
N VAL A 19 -4.04 -4.15 -9.92
CA VAL A 19 -5.37 -4.04 -9.31
C VAL A 19 -6.40 -3.52 -10.29
N PHE A 20 -6.07 -2.44 -11.01
CA PHE A 20 -6.96 -1.85 -12.01
C PHE A 20 -7.34 -2.84 -13.10
N LEU A 21 -6.34 -3.55 -13.65
CA LEU A 21 -6.53 -4.54 -14.69
C LEU A 21 -7.37 -5.71 -14.19
N GLN A 22 -7.16 -6.20 -12.96
CA GLN A 22 -8.01 -7.24 -12.36
C GLN A 22 -9.49 -6.83 -12.36
N HIS A 23 -9.79 -5.63 -11.87
CA HIS A 23 -11.16 -5.14 -11.76
C HIS A 23 -11.81 -4.80 -13.11
N ARG A 24 -11.05 -4.72 -14.20
CA ARG A 24 -11.57 -4.40 -15.53
C ARG A 24 -11.58 -5.59 -16.48
N LEU A 25 -10.62 -6.48 -16.37
CA LEU A 25 -10.49 -7.65 -17.23
C LEU A 25 -11.18 -8.90 -16.67
N PHE A 26 -11.70 -8.88 -15.42
CA PHE A 26 -12.52 -9.90 -14.73
C PHE A 26 -12.41 -11.33 -15.33
N GLY A 27 -11.61 -12.18 -14.68
CA GLY A 27 -11.55 -13.63 -14.98
C GLY A 27 -10.59 -14.05 -16.11
N GLY A 28 -10.04 -13.14 -16.90
CA GLY A 28 -9.16 -13.49 -18.03
C GLY A 28 -7.65 -13.59 -17.72
N ILE A 29 -7.19 -13.17 -16.54
CA ILE A 29 -5.74 -12.93 -16.29
C ILE A 29 -5.21 -13.41 -14.92
N GLY A 30 -5.97 -14.23 -14.19
CA GLY A 30 -5.58 -14.75 -12.86
C GLY A 30 -5.90 -13.80 -11.70
N GLU A 31 -5.18 -13.92 -10.57
CA GLU A 31 -5.38 -13.14 -9.33
C GLU A 31 -4.35 -12.00 -9.18
N ILE A 32 -4.02 -11.32 -10.28
CA ILE A 32 -2.97 -10.28 -10.29
C ILE A 32 -3.33 -9.08 -9.41
N GLY A 33 -4.62 -8.82 -9.18
CA GLY A 33 -5.08 -7.76 -8.28
C GLY A 33 -4.68 -8.05 -6.83
N HIS A 34 -4.76 -9.31 -6.40
CA HIS A 34 -4.33 -9.73 -5.07
C HIS A 34 -2.83 -9.49 -4.88
N LEU A 35 -2.02 -9.88 -5.87
CA LEU A 35 -0.57 -9.59 -5.88
C LEU A 35 -0.29 -8.08 -5.76
N GLY A 36 -1.02 -7.25 -6.52
CA GLY A 36 -0.90 -5.80 -6.44
C GLY A 36 -1.16 -5.25 -5.02
N VAL A 37 -2.22 -5.71 -4.36
CA VAL A 37 -2.52 -5.33 -2.95
C VAL A 37 -1.43 -5.82 -1.99
N TRP A 38 -0.96 -7.05 -2.16
CA TRP A 38 0.10 -7.62 -1.32
C TRP A 38 1.43 -6.89 -1.47
N ILE A 39 1.77 -6.43 -2.69
CA ILE A 39 2.92 -5.53 -2.91
C ILE A 39 2.72 -4.20 -2.17
N PHE A 40 1.50 -3.62 -2.16
CA PHE A 40 1.22 -2.42 -1.37
C PHE A 40 1.40 -2.65 0.13
N PHE A 41 0.92 -3.76 0.66
CA PHE A 41 1.09 -4.12 2.08
C PHE A 41 2.56 -4.29 2.45
N ALA A 42 3.33 -5.04 1.67
CA ALA A 42 4.76 -5.21 1.91
C ALA A 42 5.52 -3.86 1.84
N LEU A 43 5.20 -3.00 0.86
CA LEU A 43 5.77 -1.65 0.74
C LEU A 43 5.41 -0.76 1.93
N SER A 44 4.17 -0.78 2.37
CA SER A 44 3.73 0.03 3.51
C SER A 44 4.35 -0.43 4.81
N GLY A 45 4.39 -1.74 5.05
CA GLY A 45 5.10 -2.36 6.16
C GLY A 45 6.56 -1.95 6.22
N PHE A 46 7.28 -2.08 5.09
CA PHE A 46 8.68 -1.68 4.94
C PHE A 46 8.90 -0.22 5.36
N LEU A 47 8.09 0.70 4.85
CA LEU A 47 8.24 2.13 5.12
C LEU A 47 7.84 2.49 6.56
N ILE A 48 6.75 1.94 7.06
CA ILE A 48 6.16 2.31 8.34
C ILE A 48 7.00 1.81 9.49
N ILE A 49 7.39 0.54 9.47
CA ILE A 49 8.18 -0.05 10.54
C ILE A 49 9.57 0.62 10.58
N GLY A 50 10.15 0.96 9.43
CA GLY A 50 11.38 1.77 9.37
C GLY A 50 11.20 3.16 10.01
N ILE A 51 10.11 3.86 9.71
CA ILE A 51 9.79 5.16 10.32
C ILE A 51 9.63 5.02 11.84
N LEU A 52 8.79 4.08 12.30
CA LEU A 52 8.53 3.86 13.73
C LEU A 52 9.81 3.46 14.47
N SER A 53 10.67 2.66 13.85
CA SER A 53 11.98 2.30 14.41
C SER A 53 12.88 3.52 14.59
N SER A 54 12.95 4.39 13.58
CA SER A 54 13.71 5.64 13.69
C SER A 54 13.13 6.61 14.73
N GLN A 55 11.81 6.65 14.87
CA GLN A 55 11.14 7.47 15.88
C GLN A 55 11.39 6.92 17.29
N ARG A 56 11.36 5.60 17.46
CA ARG A 56 11.68 4.93 18.72
C ARG A 56 13.13 5.18 19.13
N ALA A 57 14.07 5.11 18.21
CA ALA A 57 15.47 5.43 18.49
C ALA A 57 15.65 6.86 19.05
N ARG A 58 14.85 7.82 18.57
CA ARG A 58 14.83 9.20 19.09
C ARG A 58 14.17 9.32 20.47
N ILE A 59 13.28 8.41 20.84
CA ILE A 59 12.75 8.33 22.21
C ILE A 59 13.81 7.75 23.13
N GLU A 60 14.53 6.72 22.69
CA GLU A 60 15.59 6.06 23.46
C GLU A 60 16.81 6.94 23.69
N SER A 61 17.16 7.81 22.74
CA SER A 61 18.22 8.82 22.91
C SER A 61 17.82 10.00 23.80
N GLY A 62 16.54 10.11 24.19
CA GLY A 62 16.01 11.26 24.93
C GLY A 62 15.67 12.49 24.08
N ASP A 63 15.83 12.42 22.75
CA ASP A 63 15.54 13.54 21.83
C ASP A 63 14.04 13.83 21.63
N SER A 64 13.17 12.91 22.05
CA SER A 64 11.72 13.04 21.92
C SER A 64 10.98 12.18 22.94
N ARG A 65 9.66 12.36 23.00
CA ARG A 65 8.77 11.60 23.89
C ARG A 65 7.78 10.76 23.09
N PHE A 66 7.32 9.67 23.68
CA PHE A 66 6.33 8.76 23.09
C PHE A 66 5.14 9.50 22.45
N GLY A 67 4.44 10.35 23.21
CA GLY A 67 3.26 11.06 22.71
C GLY A 67 3.55 11.97 21.52
N VAL A 68 4.72 12.61 21.49
CA VAL A 68 5.13 13.51 20.39
C VAL A 68 5.38 12.72 19.10
N GLU A 69 6.07 11.59 19.18
CA GLU A 69 6.35 10.76 18.00
C GLU A 69 5.11 10.02 17.50
N LEU A 70 4.24 9.56 18.41
CA LEU A 70 2.97 8.94 18.03
C LEU A 70 2.04 9.93 17.34
N ALA A 71 1.83 11.12 17.92
CA ALA A 71 1.03 12.18 17.31
C ALA A 71 1.62 12.60 15.95
N ARG A 72 2.95 12.71 15.85
CA ARG A 72 3.62 13.01 14.59
C ARG A 72 3.41 11.92 13.54
N PHE A 73 3.43 10.65 13.93
CA PHE A 73 3.17 9.53 13.02
C PHE A 73 1.74 9.58 12.50
N LEU A 74 0.76 9.59 13.41
CA LEU A 74 -0.67 9.56 13.08
C LEU A 74 -1.06 10.78 12.26
N PHE A 75 -0.68 12.00 12.69
CA PHE A 75 -0.99 13.23 11.96
C PHE A 75 -0.47 13.20 10.51
N ARG A 76 0.75 12.69 10.28
CA ARG A 76 1.32 12.60 8.93
C ARG A 76 0.54 11.66 8.02
N ARG A 77 -0.05 10.60 8.58
CA ARG A 77 -0.85 9.60 7.86
C ARG A 77 -2.26 10.11 7.62
N THR A 78 -2.93 10.58 8.66
CA THR A 78 -4.26 11.21 8.61
C THR A 78 -4.31 12.29 7.53
N VAL A 79 -3.40 13.26 7.55
CA VAL A 79 -3.40 14.37 6.57
C VAL A 79 -3.16 13.91 5.12
N ARG A 80 -2.53 12.76 4.91
CA ARG A 80 -2.30 12.20 3.59
C ARG A 80 -3.49 11.38 3.08
N ILE A 81 -4.15 10.65 3.96
CA ILE A 81 -5.11 9.59 3.61
C ILE A 81 -6.55 10.11 3.75
N PHE A 82 -6.87 10.67 4.92
CA PHE A 82 -8.25 10.99 5.30
C PHE A 82 -8.93 12.02 4.38
N PRO A 83 -8.29 13.11 3.93
CA PRO A 83 -9.00 14.13 3.15
C PRO A 83 -9.68 13.57 1.91
N ILE A 84 -8.95 12.79 1.10
CA ILE A 84 -9.52 12.25 -0.15
C ILE A 84 -10.40 11.02 0.10
N TYR A 85 -10.07 10.21 1.13
CA TYR A 85 -10.88 9.06 1.53
C TYR A 85 -12.28 9.50 1.96
N TYR A 86 -12.38 10.45 2.90
CA TYR A 86 -13.68 10.93 3.38
C TYR A 86 -14.39 11.81 2.34
N LEU A 87 -13.66 12.57 1.52
CA LEU A 87 -14.28 13.27 0.40
C LEU A 87 -14.96 12.29 -0.55
N MET A 88 -14.29 11.19 -0.89
CA MET A 88 -14.86 10.14 -1.72
C MET A 88 -16.14 9.58 -1.08
N LEU A 89 -16.11 9.23 0.21
CA LEU A 89 -17.30 8.70 0.91
C LEU A 89 -18.45 9.70 0.92
N VAL A 90 -18.20 10.98 1.19
CA VAL A 90 -19.21 12.04 1.18
C VAL A 90 -19.83 12.20 -0.23
N VAL A 91 -19.00 12.21 -1.28
CA VAL A 91 -19.49 12.27 -2.67
C VAL A 91 -20.37 11.05 -2.97
N MET A 92 -19.99 9.85 -2.52
CA MET A 92 -20.81 8.65 -2.71
C MET A 92 -22.14 8.71 -1.96
N CYS A 93 -22.15 9.18 -0.72
CA CYS A 93 -23.39 9.44 0.02
C CYS A 93 -24.30 10.43 -0.72
N GLY A 94 -23.73 11.49 -1.29
CA GLY A 94 -24.46 12.45 -2.13
C GLY A 94 -25.07 11.78 -3.36
N LEU A 95 -24.28 10.99 -4.12
CA LEU A 95 -24.80 10.28 -5.29
C LEU A 95 -25.94 9.30 -4.93
N MET A 96 -25.85 8.62 -3.78
CA MET A 96 -26.95 7.78 -3.30
C MET A 96 -28.20 8.59 -2.96
N ALA A 97 -28.04 9.72 -2.26
CA ALA A 97 -29.16 10.58 -1.88
C ALA A 97 -29.92 11.16 -3.09
N PHE A 98 -29.22 11.39 -4.21
CA PHE A 98 -29.82 11.83 -5.47
C PHE A 98 -30.28 10.69 -6.40
N GLY A 99 -30.25 9.43 -5.94
CA GLY A 99 -30.66 8.27 -6.74
C GLY A 99 -29.71 7.91 -7.90
N LEU A 100 -28.49 8.45 -7.89
CA LEU A 100 -27.46 8.21 -8.91
C LEU A 100 -26.55 7.02 -8.58
N ALA A 101 -26.72 6.41 -7.39
CA ALA A 101 -26.01 5.21 -6.95
C ALA A 101 -26.95 4.26 -6.21
N ASN A 102 -26.69 2.95 -6.28
CA ASN A 102 -27.54 1.92 -5.70
C ASN A 102 -27.59 2.03 -4.15
N PRO A 103 -28.78 2.17 -3.54
CA PRO A 103 -28.95 2.28 -2.09
C PRO A 103 -28.61 1.00 -1.31
N GLU A 104 -28.51 -0.16 -1.95
CA GLU A 104 -28.11 -1.44 -1.29
C GLU A 104 -26.78 -1.34 -0.54
N LEU A 105 -25.91 -0.40 -0.96
CA LEU A 105 -24.59 -0.18 -0.38
C LEU A 105 -24.59 0.89 0.71
N ALA A 106 -25.72 1.55 0.99
CA ALA A 106 -25.86 2.55 2.03
C ALA A 106 -25.65 1.95 3.44
N SER A 107 -26.08 0.72 3.65
CA SER A 107 -25.89 -0.02 4.91
C SER A 107 -24.42 -0.25 5.27
N GLY A 108 -23.52 -0.28 4.27
CA GLY A 108 -22.08 -0.41 4.45
C GLY A 108 -21.37 0.91 4.82
N MET A 109 -22.01 2.06 4.63
CA MET A 109 -21.37 3.37 4.85
C MET A 109 -20.81 3.53 6.28
N PRO A 110 -21.53 3.21 7.36
CA PRO A 110 -20.97 3.30 8.72
C PRO A 110 -19.66 2.50 8.88
N PHE A 111 -19.58 1.31 8.28
CA PHE A 111 -18.37 0.50 8.29
C PHE A 111 -17.23 1.16 7.49
N HIS A 112 -17.52 1.73 6.32
CA HIS A 112 -16.53 2.45 5.53
C HIS A 112 -15.99 3.69 6.27
N PHE A 113 -16.85 4.49 6.90
CA PHE A 113 -16.43 5.65 7.69
C PHE A 113 -15.55 5.27 8.88
N ALA A 114 -15.79 4.10 9.48
CA ALA A 114 -15.04 3.58 10.62
C ALA A 114 -13.79 2.76 10.24
N TYR A 115 -13.43 2.65 8.95
CA TYR A 115 -12.38 1.74 8.47
C TYR A 115 -12.59 0.28 8.91
N LEU A 116 -13.84 -0.20 8.80
CA LEU A 116 -14.28 -1.57 9.06
C LEU A 116 -14.85 -2.25 7.81
N SER A 117 -14.58 -1.69 6.61
CA SER A 117 -15.02 -2.23 5.32
C SER A 117 -14.72 -3.72 5.15
N ASN A 118 -13.58 -4.17 5.68
CA ASN A 118 -13.14 -5.55 5.60
C ASN A 118 -14.06 -6.51 6.40
N PHE A 119 -14.54 -6.09 7.58
CA PHE A 119 -15.52 -6.87 8.35
C PHE A 119 -16.91 -6.82 7.74
N TRP A 120 -17.30 -5.67 7.20
CA TRP A 120 -18.58 -5.56 6.47
C TRP A 120 -18.62 -6.53 5.29
N ILE A 121 -17.55 -6.55 4.47
CA ILE A 121 -17.47 -7.41 3.30
C ILE A 121 -17.32 -8.88 3.70
N GLY A 122 -16.36 -9.20 4.57
CA GLY A 122 -16.00 -10.58 4.89
C GLY A 122 -16.95 -11.26 5.87
N SER A 123 -17.44 -10.56 6.88
CA SER A 123 -18.20 -11.16 7.98
C SER A 123 -19.71 -10.94 7.85
N VAL A 124 -20.13 -9.78 7.31
CA VAL A 124 -21.55 -9.44 7.22
C VAL A 124 -22.16 -9.75 5.85
N LEU A 125 -21.57 -9.22 4.77
CA LEU A 125 -22.06 -9.46 3.41
C LEU A 125 -21.70 -10.85 2.91
N ARG A 126 -20.46 -11.29 3.14
CA ARG A 126 -19.88 -12.54 2.59
C ARG A 126 -19.92 -12.61 1.05
N TYR A 127 -19.91 -11.46 0.38
CA TYR A 127 -19.70 -11.32 -1.06
C TYR A 127 -19.07 -9.96 -1.39
N TRP A 128 -18.57 -9.81 -2.63
CA TRP A 128 -17.95 -8.57 -3.10
C TRP A 128 -18.99 -7.51 -3.50
N PRO A 129 -19.10 -6.36 -2.81
CA PRO A 129 -20.10 -5.31 -3.10
C PRO A 129 -19.80 -4.46 -4.35
N GLY A 130 -18.93 -4.93 -5.25
CA GLY A 130 -18.50 -4.19 -6.44
C GLY A 130 -17.72 -2.92 -6.12
N ARG A 131 -18.38 -1.75 -6.18
CA ARG A 131 -17.72 -0.42 -6.18
C ARG A 131 -16.90 -0.14 -4.92
N TYR A 132 -17.33 -0.65 -3.76
CA TYR A 132 -16.66 -0.46 -2.47
C TYR A 132 -15.71 -1.58 -2.09
N SER A 133 -15.62 -2.64 -2.90
CA SER A 133 -14.85 -3.85 -2.57
C SER A 133 -13.44 -3.48 -2.12
N HIS A 134 -12.70 -2.73 -2.94
CA HIS A 134 -11.31 -2.34 -2.67
C HIS A 134 -11.05 -1.59 -1.34
N LEU A 135 -12.06 -1.06 -0.65
CA LEU A 135 -11.88 -0.35 0.63
C LEU A 135 -11.48 -1.26 1.79
N TRP A 136 -11.63 -2.60 1.65
CA TRP A 136 -11.20 -3.57 2.66
C TRP A 136 -9.70 -3.47 2.95
N SER A 137 -8.87 -3.26 1.93
CA SER A 137 -7.42 -3.26 2.06
C SER A 137 -6.93 -2.02 2.82
N LEU A 138 -7.56 -0.88 2.54
CA LEU A 138 -7.32 0.40 3.23
C LEU A 138 -7.72 0.30 4.71
N ALA A 139 -8.83 -0.39 5.02
CA ALA A 139 -9.24 -0.67 6.39
C ALA A 139 -8.17 -1.45 7.16
N ILE A 140 -7.64 -2.54 6.59
CA ILE A 140 -6.57 -3.31 7.22
C ILE A 140 -5.31 -2.45 7.43
N GLU A 141 -4.96 -1.63 6.46
CA GLU A 141 -3.79 -0.76 6.57
C GLU A 141 -3.93 0.26 7.71
N GLU A 142 -5.08 0.93 7.87
CA GLU A 142 -5.31 1.83 9.00
C GLU A 142 -5.39 1.11 10.35
N GLN A 143 -6.00 -0.08 10.40
CA GLN A 143 -6.02 -0.93 11.60
C GLN A 143 -4.59 -1.31 12.02
N PHE A 144 -3.73 -1.65 11.06
CA PHE A 144 -2.31 -1.89 11.30
C PHE A 144 -1.62 -0.66 11.89
N TYR A 145 -1.92 0.54 11.41
CA TYR A 145 -1.31 1.77 11.92
C TYR A 145 -1.66 2.02 13.38
N ILE A 146 -2.93 1.90 13.73
CA ILE A 146 -3.45 2.17 15.08
C ILE A 146 -2.88 1.18 16.09
N VAL A 147 -2.65 -0.08 15.69
CA VAL A 147 -2.11 -1.12 16.59
C VAL A 147 -0.58 -1.07 16.65
N VAL A 148 0.11 -1.06 15.51
CA VAL A 148 1.56 -1.24 15.45
C VAL A 148 2.33 0.03 15.84
N ALA A 149 1.80 1.21 15.57
CA ALA A 149 2.47 2.46 15.94
C ALA A 149 2.70 2.59 17.46
N PRO A 150 1.68 2.49 18.33
CA PRO A 150 1.91 2.54 19.77
C PRO A 150 2.73 1.34 20.25
N LEU A 151 2.49 0.14 19.73
CA LEU A 151 3.25 -1.07 20.10
C LEU A 151 4.75 -0.89 19.91
N LEU A 152 5.19 -0.49 18.71
CA LEU A 152 6.61 -0.30 18.41
C LEU A 152 7.19 0.92 19.13
N LEU A 153 6.44 2.00 19.31
CA LEU A 153 6.94 3.14 20.06
C LEU A 153 7.06 2.86 21.56
N LEU A 154 6.38 1.84 22.11
CA LEU A 154 6.52 1.38 23.50
C LEU A 154 7.63 0.33 23.67
N LEU A 155 7.86 -0.52 22.67
CA LEU A 155 8.93 -1.52 22.70
C LEU A 155 10.30 -0.92 22.38
N ALA A 156 11.35 -1.52 22.93
CA ALA A 156 12.70 -1.10 22.57
C ALA A 156 12.99 -1.34 21.09
N ALA A 157 13.75 -0.46 20.42
CA ALA A 157 14.00 -0.57 18.98
C ALA A 157 14.61 -1.93 18.59
N ARG A 158 15.50 -2.46 19.45
CA ARG A 158 16.09 -3.80 19.30
C ARG A 158 15.07 -4.95 19.29
N ARG A 159 13.86 -4.75 19.83
CA ARG A 159 12.78 -5.75 19.89
C ARG A 159 11.82 -5.65 18.69
N HIS A 160 11.95 -4.65 17.82
CA HIS A 160 11.02 -4.46 16.71
C HIS A 160 10.97 -5.66 15.76
N ARG A 161 12.13 -6.26 15.45
CA ARG A 161 12.18 -7.48 14.62
C ARG A 161 11.44 -8.64 15.27
N ALA A 162 11.64 -8.86 16.57
CA ALA A 162 10.94 -9.90 17.32
C ALA A 162 9.43 -9.66 17.36
N ALA A 163 9.01 -8.41 17.58
CA ALA A 163 7.59 -8.04 17.54
C ALA A 163 6.97 -8.29 16.15
N CYS A 164 7.68 -7.96 15.07
CA CYS A 164 7.20 -8.24 13.71
C CYS A 164 7.09 -9.75 13.45
N TRP A 165 8.08 -10.55 13.88
CA TRP A 165 8.00 -12.01 13.76
C TRP A 165 6.85 -12.61 14.58
N ALA A 166 6.56 -12.06 15.77
CA ALA A 166 5.39 -12.46 16.55
C ALA A 166 4.07 -12.14 15.82
N ILE A 167 3.97 -10.97 15.18
CA ILE A 167 2.82 -10.61 14.34
C ILE A 167 2.71 -11.57 13.15
N VAL A 168 3.82 -11.96 12.53
CA VAL A 168 3.84 -12.92 11.43
C VAL A 168 3.34 -14.29 11.90
N ALA A 169 3.88 -14.80 13.00
CA ALA A 169 3.48 -16.09 13.57
C ALA A 169 1.99 -16.10 13.94
N LEU A 170 1.49 -15.03 14.58
CA LEU A 170 0.08 -14.91 14.94
C LEU A 170 -0.83 -14.83 13.71
N GLY A 171 -0.44 -14.10 12.67
CA GLY A 171 -1.21 -14.02 11.43
C GLY A 171 -1.26 -15.35 10.69
N LEU A 172 -0.13 -16.06 10.56
CA LEU A 172 -0.10 -17.37 9.93
C LEU A 172 -0.86 -18.43 10.74
N ALA A 173 -0.78 -18.39 12.07
CA ALA A 173 -1.60 -19.24 12.93
C ALA A 173 -3.10 -18.93 12.79
N GLY A 174 -3.45 -17.64 12.69
CA GLY A 174 -4.82 -17.21 12.41
C GLY A 174 -5.31 -17.69 11.04
N LEU A 175 -4.49 -17.57 9.99
CA LEU A 175 -4.79 -18.05 8.64
C LEU A 175 -5.05 -19.55 8.63
N PHE A 176 -4.16 -20.32 9.27
CA PHE A 176 -4.33 -21.76 9.47
C PHE A 176 -5.62 -22.08 10.20
N ALA A 177 -5.90 -21.41 11.32
CA ALA A 177 -7.09 -21.65 12.13
C ALA A 177 -8.39 -21.34 11.37
N MET A 178 -8.44 -20.24 10.61
CA MET A 178 -9.61 -19.87 9.80
C MET A 178 -9.85 -20.88 8.67
N ARG A 179 -8.80 -21.35 8.00
CA ARG A 179 -8.92 -22.38 6.96
C ARG A 179 -9.33 -23.74 7.55
N ALA A 180 -8.74 -24.13 8.68
CA ALA A 180 -9.10 -25.36 9.40
C ALA A 180 -10.54 -25.34 9.96
N ALA A 181 -11.05 -24.15 10.28
CA ALA A 181 -12.44 -23.94 10.68
C ALA A 181 -13.40 -23.72 9.50
N HIS A 182 -12.96 -23.92 8.26
CA HIS A 182 -13.74 -23.75 7.03
C HIS A 182 -14.49 -22.41 6.95
N TRP A 183 -13.80 -21.32 7.32
CA TRP A 183 -14.35 -19.98 7.13
C TRP A 183 -14.55 -19.68 5.64
N ASP A 184 -15.55 -18.85 5.33
CA ASP A 184 -15.81 -18.40 3.96
C ASP A 184 -14.56 -17.77 3.34
N GLU A 185 -14.30 -18.06 2.06
CA GLU A 185 -13.06 -17.61 1.39
C GLU A 185 -12.91 -16.09 1.40
N ILE A 186 -14.00 -15.35 1.23
CA ILE A 186 -13.99 -13.89 1.29
C ILE A 186 -13.72 -13.37 2.71
N ALA A 187 -14.17 -14.09 3.73
CA ALA A 187 -13.88 -13.76 5.12
C ALA A 187 -12.38 -13.95 5.37
N ILE A 188 -11.81 -15.09 4.97
CA ILE A 188 -10.37 -15.34 5.05
C ILE A 188 -9.60 -14.24 4.29
N TYR A 189 -9.98 -13.95 3.06
CA TYR A 189 -9.30 -12.98 2.19
C TYR A 189 -9.23 -11.57 2.81
N THR A 190 -10.32 -11.12 3.43
CA THR A 190 -10.45 -9.76 3.96
C THR A 190 -10.13 -9.65 5.45
N HIS A 191 -9.86 -10.74 6.16
CA HIS A 191 -9.61 -10.67 7.60
C HIS A 191 -8.22 -10.07 7.92
N PRO A 192 -8.08 -9.27 8.99
CA PRO A 192 -6.78 -8.73 9.39
C PRO A 192 -5.75 -9.82 9.70
N LEU A 193 -6.17 -10.95 10.29
CA LEU A 193 -5.26 -12.07 10.59
C LEU A 193 -4.64 -12.68 9.33
N SER A 194 -5.30 -12.59 8.17
CA SER A 194 -4.79 -13.10 6.90
C SER A 194 -3.86 -12.14 6.17
N ASN A 195 -3.73 -10.88 6.62
CA ASN A 195 -3.07 -9.84 5.84
C ASN A 195 -2.03 -9.05 6.64
N VAL A 196 -2.25 -8.79 7.93
CA VAL A 196 -1.37 -7.97 8.78
C VAL A 196 0.05 -8.56 8.88
N TRP A 197 0.18 -9.88 8.84
CA TRP A 197 1.48 -10.54 8.82
C TRP A 197 2.34 -10.14 7.60
N LEU A 198 1.73 -9.84 6.44
CA LEU A 198 2.47 -9.40 5.27
C LEU A 198 3.03 -7.98 5.43
N LEU A 199 2.29 -7.08 6.08
CA LEU A 199 2.83 -5.76 6.46
C LEU A 199 4.01 -5.93 7.44
N ALA A 200 3.90 -6.84 8.41
CA ALA A 200 5.01 -7.14 9.32
C ALA A 200 6.23 -7.74 8.59
N LEU A 201 6.04 -8.64 7.61
CA LEU A 201 7.12 -9.17 6.76
C LEU A 201 7.82 -8.07 5.96
N GLY A 202 7.07 -7.16 5.35
CA GLY A 202 7.64 -5.99 4.67
C GLY A 202 8.51 -5.16 5.61
N GLY A 203 8.05 -4.95 6.85
CA GLY A 203 8.80 -4.25 7.88
C GLY A 203 10.06 -4.98 8.34
N ILE A 204 10.03 -6.31 8.47
CA ILE A 204 11.21 -7.13 8.72
C ILE A 204 12.24 -6.89 7.62
N GLY A 205 11.84 -6.92 6.35
CA GLY A 205 12.72 -6.59 5.22
C GLY A 205 13.38 -5.21 5.36
N GLY A 206 12.60 -4.20 5.75
CA GLY A 206 13.10 -2.85 6.01
C GLY A 206 14.12 -2.77 7.15
N LEU A 207 13.84 -3.43 8.28
CA LEU A 207 14.75 -3.48 9.43
C LEU A 207 16.03 -4.26 9.11
N VAL A 208 15.92 -5.38 8.39
CA VAL A 208 17.07 -6.19 7.95
C VAL A 208 18.00 -5.37 7.08
N ILE A 209 17.48 -4.64 6.09
CA ILE A 209 18.28 -3.80 5.21
C ILE A 209 18.87 -2.59 5.93
N ALA A 210 18.18 -2.04 6.94
CA ALA A 210 18.66 -0.90 7.70
C ALA A 210 19.88 -1.27 8.58
N ASP A 211 19.88 -2.44 9.21
CA ASP A 211 20.99 -2.85 10.08
C ASP A 211 22.10 -3.64 9.35
N ASP A 212 21.82 -4.21 8.18
CA ASP A 212 22.81 -4.99 7.41
C ASP A 212 23.87 -4.08 6.76
N ARG A 213 25.14 -4.35 7.09
CA ARG A 213 26.29 -3.59 6.59
C ARG A 213 26.87 -4.10 5.26
N GLY A 214 26.26 -5.10 4.62
CA GLY A 214 26.58 -5.35 3.20
C GLY A 214 26.26 -6.71 2.61
N ARG A 215 26.18 -7.81 3.38
CA ARG A 215 26.03 -9.16 2.78
C ARG A 215 24.63 -9.38 2.21
N VAL A 216 23.60 -9.20 3.03
CA VAL A 216 22.20 -9.37 2.62
C VAL A 216 21.84 -8.30 1.60
N ARG A 217 22.28 -7.06 1.82
CA ARG A 217 22.04 -5.94 0.91
C ARG A 217 22.73 -6.12 -0.45
N ALA A 218 23.94 -6.68 -0.50
CA ALA A 218 24.59 -7.00 -1.77
C ALA A 218 23.82 -8.09 -2.52
N TRP A 219 23.52 -9.21 -1.84
CA TRP A 219 22.77 -10.32 -2.42
C TRP A 219 21.42 -9.89 -2.98
N LEU A 220 20.61 -9.17 -2.20
CA LEU A 220 19.33 -8.61 -2.64
C LEU A 220 19.47 -7.56 -3.75
N GLY A 221 20.60 -6.88 -3.82
CA GLY A 221 20.86 -5.86 -4.83
C GLY A 221 21.25 -6.41 -6.21
N HIS A 222 21.57 -7.70 -6.31
CA HIS A 222 21.90 -8.34 -7.59
C HIS A 222 20.66 -8.51 -8.48
N GLY A 223 20.81 -8.19 -9.76
CA GLY A 223 19.73 -8.32 -10.75
C GLY A 223 19.23 -9.77 -10.92
N LEU A 224 20.11 -10.76 -10.76
CA LEU A 224 19.73 -12.17 -10.81
C LEU A 224 18.82 -12.56 -9.63
N THR A 225 19.12 -12.06 -8.42
CA THR A 225 18.26 -12.28 -7.25
C THR A 225 16.87 -11.69 -7.48
N LEU A 226 16.81 -10.46 -8.00
CA LEU A 226 15.55 -9.82 -8.34
C LEU A 226 14.77 -10.63 -9.39
N PHE A 227 15.45 -11.09 -10.43
CA PHE A 227 14.85 -11.89 -11.50
C PHE A 227 14.29 -13.21 -10.96
N ALA A 228 15.08 -13.96 -10.19
CA ALA A 228 14.65 -15.21 -9.56
C ALA A 228 13.46 -15.00 -8.61
N LEU A 229 13.50 -13.97 -7.76
CA LEU A 229 12.36 -13.63 -6.89
C LEU A 229 11.12 -13.26 -7.70
N SER A 230 11.29 -12.52 -8.80
CA SER A 230 10.17 -12.16 -9.69
C SER A 230 9.55 -13.39 -10.31
N LEU A 231 10.35 -14.35 -10.79
CA LEU A 231 9.85 -15.61 -11.34
C LEU A 231 9.08 -16.43 -10.29
N VAL A 232 9.59 -16.53 -9.07
CA VAL A 232 8.89 -17.23 -7.97
C VAL A 232 7.56 -16.57 -7.65
N VAL A 233 7.54 -15.24 -7.50
CA VAL A 233 6.31 -14.49 -7.21
C VAL A 233 5.29 -14.61 -8.34
N ILE A 234 5.74 -14.48 -9.60
CA ILE A 234 4.87 -14.64 -10.77
C ILE A 234 4.34 -16.07 -10.87
N GLY A 235 5.18 -17.09 -10.63
CA GLY A 235 4.78 -18.49 -10.64
C GLY A 235 3.73 -18.80 -9.58
N LEU A 236 3.89 -18.28 -8.36
CA LEU A 236 2.91 -18.45 -7.28
C LEU A 236 1.60 -17.71 -7.57
N CYS A 237 1.66 -16.51 -8.14
CA CYS A 237 0.48 -15.78 -8.59
C CYS A 237 -0.27 -16.53 -9.71
N ALA A 238 0.45 -17.08 -10.68
CA ALA A 238 -0.15 -17.86 -11.76
C ALA A 238 -0.80 -19.17 -11.25
N ALA A 239 -0.24 -19.78 -10.20
CA ALA A 239 -0.78 -20.98 -9.57
C ALA A 239 -1.90 -20.70 -8.55
N GLU A 240 -2.20 -19.43 -8.26
CA GLU A 240 -3.16 -19.01 -7.22
C GLU A 240 -4.55 -19.60 -7.35
N PRO A 241 -5.18 -19.69 -8.55
CA PRO A 241 -6.47 -20.36 -8.69
C PRO A 241 -6.45 -21.82 -8.21
N GLY A 242 -5.31 -22.49 -8.30
CA GLY A 242 -5.15 -23.88 -7.88
C GLY A 242 -4.88 -24.04 -6.39
N TRP A 243 -4.05 -23.17 -5.79
CA TRP A 243 -3.70 -23.32 -4.37
C TRP A 243 -4.67 -22.60 -3.41
N SER A 244 -5.39 -21.58 -3.88
CA SER A 244 -6.36 -20.83 -3.05
C SER A 244 -7.57 -21.67 -2.64
N THR A 245 -7.92 -22.68 -3.44
CA THR A 245 -9.04 -23.60 -3.23
C THR A 245 -8.65 -24.86 -2.45
N LEU A 246 -7.38 -24.99 -2.01
CA LEU A 246 -6.92 -26.16 -1.24
C LEU A 246 -7.62 -26.25 0.12
N ASP A 247 -8.29 -27.38 0.37
CA ASP A 247 -8.94 -27.62 1.67
C ASP A 247 -7.94 -27.85 2.80
N ASP A 248 -6.75 -28.41 2.51
CA ASP A 248 -5.70 -28.66 3.50
C ASP A 248 -5.16 -27.35 4.09
N PRO A 249 -5.44 -27.05 5.38
CA PRO A 249 -5.05 -25.79 6.01
C PRO A 249 -3.54 -25.59 6.06
N LEU A 250 -2.77 -26.68 6.19
CA LEU A 250 -1.32 -26.62 6.29
C LEU A 250 -0.69 -26.22 4.96
N ARG A 251 -1.09 -26.88 3.86
CA ARG A 251 -0.59 -26.56 2.52
C ARG A 251 -1.00 -25.16 2.09
N PHE A 252 -2.26 -24.77 2.30
CA PHE A 252 -2.75 -23.44 2.00
C PHE A 252 -1.94 -22.35 2.73
N THR A 253 -1.73 -22.53 4.04
CA THR A 253 -0.96 -21.58 4.86
C THR A 253 0.52 -21.55 4.46
N ALA A 254 1.13 -22.70 4.16
CA ALA A 254 2.53 -22.79 3.75
C ALA A 254 2.78 -22.10 2.40
N ILE A 255 1.90 -22.33 1.41
CA ILE A 255 2.00 -21.67 0.10
C ILE A 255 1.76 -20.16 0.25
N SER A 256 0.77 -19.75 1.03
CA SER A 256 0.50 -18.34 1.35
C SER A 256 1.71 -17.67 1.99
N ALA A 257 2.33 -18.31 2.98
CA ALA A 257 3.54 -17.81 3.64
C ALA A 257 4.72 -17.69 2.66
N MET A 258 4.97 -18.69 1.83
CA MET A 258 6.01 -18.66 0.80
C MET A 258 5.78 -17.51 -0.18
N TYR A 259 4.53 -17.29 -0.59
CA TYR A 259 4.16 -16.20 -1.50
C TYR A 259 4.38 -14.83 -0.86
N GLY A 260 3.92 -14.63 0.38
CA GLY A 260 4.15 -13.38 1.13
C GLY A 260 5.63 -13.10 1.41
N ILE A 261 6.42 -14.14 1.75
CA ILE A 261 7.88 -14.03 1.91
C ILE A 261 8.53 -13.63 0.58
N GLY A 262 8.13 -14.25 -0.53
CA GLY A 262 8.61 -13.92 -1.88
C GLY A 262 8.36 -12.46 -2.23
N ILE A 263 7.16 -11.94 -1.94
CA ILE A 263 6.80 -10.53 -2.19
C ILE A 263 7.60 -9.59 -1.28
N ALA A 264 7.72 -9.89 0.01
CA ALA A 264 8.51 -9.07 0.94
C ALA A 264 9.99 -9.03 0.52
N ALA A 265 10.54 -10.17 0.10
CA ALA A 265 11.90 -10.27 -0.44
C ALA A 265 12.05 -9.50 -1.77
N LEU A 266 11.06 -9.54 -2.65
CA LEU A 266 11.02 -8.77 -3.89
C LEU A 266 11.07 -7.26 -3.61
N VAL A 267 10.24 -6.77 -2.68
CA VAL A 267 10.25 -5.37 -2.25
C VAL A 267 11.61 -4.97 -1.66
N ALA A 268 12.18 -5.83 -0.82
CA ALA A 268 13.50 -5.64 -0.23
C ALA A 268 14.62 -5.63 -1.30
N SER A 269 14.51 -6.50 -2.32
CA SER A 269 15.43 -6.55 -3.47
C SER A 269 15.36 -5.27 -4.29
N ILE A 270 14.17 -4.74 -4.57
CA ILE A 270 14.01 -3.46 -5.27
C ILE A 270 14.64 -2.31 -4.47
N ALA A 271 14.49 -2.29 -3.14
CA ALA A 271 15.13 -1.29 -2.28
C ALA A 271 16.68 -1.33 -2.34
N CYS A 272 17.26 -2.50 -2.62
CA CYS A 272 18.70 -2.72 -2.70
C CYS A 272 19.26 -2.72 -4.13
N CYS A 273 18.38 -2.69 -5.14
CA CYS A 273 18.71 -3.02 -6.52
C CYS A 273 19.77 -2.08 -7.10
N ARG A 274 20.83 -2.68 -7.67
CA ARG A 274 21.92 -1.96 -8.36
C ARG A 274 21.85 -2.07 -9.88
N ASN A 275 20.88 -2.83 -10.41
CA ASN A 275 20.72 -3.00 -11.85
C ASN A 275 20.15 -1.72 -12.49
N ALA A 276 20.95 -1.08 -13.35
CA ALA A 276 20.59 0.19 -13.97
C ALA A 276 19.36 0.09 -14.90
N ALA A 277 19.16 -1.03 -15.59
CA ALA A 277 18.03 -1.20 -16.50
C ALA A 277 16.70 -1.29 -15.73
N VAL A 278 16.65 -2.12 -14.69
CA VAL A 278 15.48 -2.24 -13.82
C VAL A 278 15.16 -0.90 -13.14
N MET A 279 16.18 -0.26 -12.56
CA MET A 279 15.98 1.01 -11.88
C MET A 279 15.60 2.12 -12.86
N GLY A 280 16.16 2.13 -14.07
CA GLY A 280 15.78 3.03 -15.15
C GLY A 280 14.31 2.88 -15.54
N LEU A 281 13.83 1.64 -15.69
CA LEU A 281 12.41 1.36 -15.95
C LEU A 281 11.54 1.90 -14.81
N LEU A 282 11.77 1.47 -13.56
CA LEU A 282 10.96 1.88 -12.40
C LEU A 282 10.98 3.40 -12.13
N GLN A 283 12.04 4.09 -12.56
CA GLN A 283 12.19 5.54 -12.41
C GLN A 283 11.74 6.33 -13.63
N THR A 284 11.23 5.68 -14.68
CA THR A 284 10.65 6.36 -15.83
C THR A 284 9.59 7.35 -15.37
N ARG A 285 9.58 8.55 -15.96
CA ARG A 285 8.71 9.68 -15.55
C ARG A 285 7.24 9.28 -15.43
N TRP A 286 6.77 8.40 -16.32
CA TRP A 286 5.42 7.85 -16.29
C TRP A 286 5.15 6.98 -15.06
N LEU A 287 5.95 5.94 -14.83
CA LEU A 287 5.79 5.04 -13.68
C LEU A 287 5.99 5.77 -12.35
N ALA A 288 7.04 6.58 -12.22
CA ALA A 288 7.24 7.40 -11.03
C ALA A 288 6.12 8.45 -10.85
N GLY A 289 5.54 8.95 -11.94
CA GLY A 289 4.38 9.83 -11.95
C GLY A 289 3.13 9.16 -11.40
N LEU A 290 2.75 8.02 -11.99
CA LEU A 290 1.60 7.21 -11.56
C LEU A 290 1.77 6.72 -10.11
N GLY A 291 2.98 6.30 -9.74
CA GLY A 291 3.35 5.88 -8.39
C GLY A 291 3.10 6.93 -7.32
N ARG A 292 3.35 8.21 -7.66
CA ARG A 292 3.10 9.35 -6.77
C ARG A 292 1.63 9.55 -6.45
N ILE A 293 0.77 9.36 -7.45
CA ILE A 293 -0.68 9.52 -7.35
C ILE A 293 -1.41 8.19 -7.13
N SER A 294 -0.66 7.11 -6.90
CA SER A 294 -1.22 5.74 -6.88
C SER A 294 -2.29 5.55 -5.82
N TYR A 295 -2.22 6.31 -4.72
CA TYR A 295 -3.22 6.28 -3.66
C TYR A 295 -4.56 6.84 -4.14
N GLY A 296 -4.57 8.06 -4.71
CA GLY A 296 -5.78 8.62 -5.31
C GLY A 296 -6.31 7.77 -6.46
N PHE A 297 -5.43 7.26 -7.33
CA PHE A 297 -5.85 6.34 -8.40
C PHE A 297 -6.52 5.07 -7.82
N TYR A 298 -5.89 4.42 -6.84
CA TYR A 298 -6.43 3.24 -6.17
C TYR A 298 -7.78 3.53 -5.52
N LEU A 299 -7.99 4.73 -4.98
CA LEU A 299 -9.26 5.10 -4.35
C LEU A 299 -10.39 5.32 -5.38
N TYR A 300 -10.12 6.00 -6.48
CA TYR A 300 -11.18 6.39 -7.42
C TYR A 300 -11.47 5.35 -8.50
N HIS A 301 -10.51 4.49 -8.85
CA HIS A 301 -10.66 3.63 -10.04
C HIS A 301 -11.88 2.71 -9.99
N ASN A 302 -12.24 2.20 -8.82
CA ASN A 302 -13.34 1.25 -8.68
C ASN A 302 -14.72 1.92 -8.53
N LEU A 303 -14.74 3.25 -8.38
CA LEU A 303 -15.99 4.03 -8.38
C LEU A 303 -16.52 4.26 -9.79
N ILE A 304 -15.61 4.32 -10.76
CA ILE A 304 -15.95 4.48 -12.17
C ILE A 304 -16.62 3.17 -12.61
N PRO A 305 -17.91 3.21 -13.01
CA PRO A 305 -18.61 2.02 -13.48
C PRO A 305 -17.88 1.40 -14.67
N ASP A 306 -18.06 0.09 -14.87
CA ASP A 306 -17.69 -0.50 -16.15
C ASP A 306 -18.59 0.10 -17.25
N LEU A 307 -17.95 0.80 -18.18
CA LEU A 307 -18.65 1.51 -19.26
C LEU A 307 -19.27 0.56 -20.28
N THR A 308 -18.81 -0.69 -20.31
CA THR A 308 -19.12 -1.66 -21.37
C THR A 308 -19.86 -2.89 -20.85
N ARG A 309 -19.73 -3.22 -19.57
CA ARG A 309 -20.46 -4.32 -18.92
C ARG A 309 -21.65 -3.80 -18.13
N ASN A 310 -22.60 -3.23 -18.85
CA ASN A 310 -23.88 -2.80 -18.29
C ASN A 310 -24.99 -3.03 -19.33
N ARG A 311 -26.23 -3.12 -18.85
CA ARG A 311 -27.41 -3.40 -19.71
C ARG A 311 -27.58 -2.37 -20.83
N HIS A 312 -27.12 -1.12 -20.63
CA HIS A 312 -27.20 -0.09 -21.65
C HIS A 312 -26.22 -0.35 -22.80
N ALA A 313 -24.99 -0.75 -22.50
CA ALA A 313 -24.00 -1.13 -23.51
C ALA A 313 -24.45 -2.39 -24.26
N GLU A 314 -24.95 -3.41 -23.57
CA GLU A 314 -25.51 -4.61 -24.22
C GLU A 314 -26.67 -4.25 -25.16
N ALA A 315 -27.59 -3.39 -24.72
CA ALA A 315 -28.69 -2.91 -25.56
C ALA A 315 -28.20 -2.10 -26.78
N LEU A 316 -27.17 -1.26 -26.62
CA LEU A 316 -26.58 -0.47 -27.70
C LEU A 316 -25.98 -1.34 -28.80
N PHE A 317 -25.38 -2.48 -28.44
CA PHE A 317 -24.74 -3.41 -29.37
C PHE A 317 -25.67 -4.57 -29.81
N GLY A 318 -26.94 -4.56 -29.40
CA GLY A 318 -27.89 -5.61 -29.77
C GLY A 318 -27.62 -6.97 -29.13
N GLY A 319 -27.01 -6.99 -27.93
CA GLY A 319 -26.68 -8.20 -27.19
C GLY A 319 -25.24 -8.17 -26.70
N THR A 320 -24.36 -8.94 -27.36
CA THR A 320 -22.97 -9.09 -26.92
C THR A 320 -22.12 -7.90 -27.33
N VAL A 321 -21.50 -7.26 -26.34
CA VAL A 321 -20.60 -6.12 -26.57
C VAL A 321 -19.30 -6.60 -27.21
N PRO A 322 -18.87 -6.05 -28.37
CA PRO A 322 -17.64 -6.48 -29.03
C PRO A 322 -16.38 -6.30 -28.18
N MET A 323 -15.33 -7.10 -28.44
CA MET A 323 -14.06 -7.01 -27.69
C MET A 323 -13.39 -5.65 -27.82
N TRP A 324 -13.41 -5.03 -29.01
CA TRP A 324 -12.84 -3.69 -29.21
C TRP A 324 -13.54 -2.63 -28.36
N ALA A 325 -14.85 -2.77 -28.17
CA ALA A 325 -15.64 -1.85 -27.35
C ALA A 325 -15.27 -2.00 -25.88
N HIS A 326 -15.13 -3.23 -25.38
CA HIS A 326 -14.58 -3.50 -24.05
C HIS A 326 -13.20 -2.87 -23.86
N MET A 327 -12.27 -3.06 -24.81
CA MET A 327 -10.93 -2.47 -24.72
C MET A 327 -11.00 -0.94 -24.65
N LEU A 328 -11.86 -0.31 -25.45
CA LEU A 328 -12.08 1.13 -25.40
C LEU A 328 -12.67 1.56 -24.04
N GLY A 329 -13.61 0.80 -23.48
CA GLY A 329 -14.18 1.03 -22.15
C GLY A 329 -13.16 0.96 -21.01
N ILE A 330 -12.19 0.05 -21.11
CA ILE A 330 -11.07 -0.08 -20.16
C ILE A 330 -10.14 1.14 -20.28
N VAL A 331 -9.76 1.52 -21.50
CA VAL A 331 -8.91 2.70 -21.75
C VAL A 331 -9.59 3.97 -21.26
N ALA A 332 -10.89 4.13 -21.53
CA ALA A 332 -11.68 5.25 -21.03
C ALA A 332 -11.77 5.25 -19.50
N SER A 333 -12.05 4.09 -18.88
CA SER A 333 -12.05 3.95 -17.41
C SER A 333 -10.69 4.33 -16.81
N PHE A 334 -9.59 3.90 -17.43
CA PHE A 334 -8.23 4.24 -17.01
C PHE A 334 -7.99 5.76 -17.11
N ALA A 335 -8.34 6.36 -18.24
CA ALA A 335 -8.18 7.78 -18.48
C ALA A 335 -8.99 8.64 -17.50
N ILE A 336 -10.23 8.25 -17.20
CA ILE A 336 -11.08 8.92 -16.20
C ILE A 336 -10.47 8.76 -14.80
N SER A 337 -10.06 7.54 -14.42
CA SER A 337 -9.41 7.26 -13.12
C SER A 337 -8.16 8.12 -12.94
N LEU A 338 -7.33 8.18 -13.98
CA LEU A 338 -6.10 8.95 -14.00
C LEU A 338 -6.39 10.46 -13.94
N GLY A 339 -7.38 10.94 -14.69
CA GLY A 339 -7.81 12.33 -14.69
C GLY A 339 -8.27 12.79 -13.31
N ILE A 340 -9.15 12.01 -12.66
CA ILE A 340 -9.64 12.28 -11.31
C ILE A 340 -8.49 12.24 -10.30
N ALA A 341 -7.61 11.23 -10.38
CA ALA A 341 -6.44 11.12 -9.49
C ALA A 341 -5.47 12.31 -9.66
N LEU A 342 -5.22 12.75 -10.89
CA LEU A 342 -4.38 13.92 -11.18
C LEU A 342 -5.01 15.21 -10.66
N LEU A 343 -6.33 15.36 -10.82
CA LEU A 343 -7.07 16.52 -10.34
C LEU A 343 -7.06 16.57 -8.81
N SER A 344 -7.40 15.45 -8.16
CA SER A 344 -7.30 15.25 -6.70
C SER A 344 -5.91 15.59 -6.19
N TRP A 345 -4.86 15.09 -6.86
CA TRP A 345 -3.48 15.38 -6.48
C TRP A 345 -3.15 16.86 -6.56
N ARG A 346 -3.56 17.54 -7.63
CA ARG A 346 -3.24 18.97 -7.86
C ARG A 346 -4.03 19.90 -6.95
N LEU A 347 -5.31 19.61 -6.72
CA LEU A 347 -6.23 20.49 -6.00
C LEU A 347 -6.27 20.24 -4.49
N ILE A 348 -6.02 19.01 -4.05
CA ILE A 348 -6.22 18.61 -2.64
C ILE A 348 -4.92 18.13 -2.03
N GLU A 349 -4.36 17.04 -2.54
CA GLU A 349 -3.26 16.34 -1.87
C GLU A 349 -1.97 17.17 -1.85
N ALA A 350 -1.54 17.70 -3.00
CA ALA A 350 -0.29 18.47 -3.09
C ALA A 350 -0.35 19.79 -2.31
N PRO A 351 -1.44 20.60 -2.36
CA PRO A 351 -1.57 21.79 -1.52
C PRO A 351 -1.47 21.48 -0.02
N ILE A 352 -2.20 20.47 0.46
CA ILE A 352 -2.17 20.04 1.86
C ILE A 352 -0.74 19.64 2.28
N LEU A 353 -0.03 18.88 1.43
CA LEU A 353 1.34 18.49 1.70
C LEU A 353 2.34 19.66 1.67
N ARG A 354 2.10 20.68 0.84
CA ARG A 354 2.94 21.90 0.73
C ARG A 354 2.82 22.82 1.95
N LEU A 355 1.59 23.10 2.40
CA LEU A 355 1.32 23.93 3.59
C LEU A 355 2.08 23.42 4.83
N ARG A 356 2.21 22.11 4.92
CA ARG A 356 2.93 21.41 5.97
C ARG A 356 4.46 21.47 5.83
N GLY A 357 5.00 21.52 4.62
CA GLY A 357 6.43 21.77 4.38
C GLY A 357 6.88 23.16 4.85
N SER A 358 5.97 24.15 4.79
CA SER A 358 6.20 25.52 5.24
C SER A 358 6.18 25.66 6.77
N ARG A 359 5.16 25.09 7.46
CA ARG A 359 5.03 25.14 8.93
C ARG A 359 6.15 24.45 9.71
N HIS A 360 6.83 23.46 9.12
CA HIS A 360 7.97 22.80 9.79
C HIS A 360 9.28 23.60 9.65
N ARG A 361 9.37 24.54 8.69
CA ARG A 361 10.50 25.47 8.57
C ARG A 361 10.40 26.61 9.57
N SER A 362 9.20 27.05 9.92
CA SER A 362 8.98 28.14 10.89
C SER A 362 9.10 27.69 12.36
N ALA A 363 9.14 26.37 12.63
CA ALA A 363 9.21 25.81 13.98
C ALA A 363 10.62 25.29 14.38
N SER A 364 11.62 25.48 13.52
CA SER A 364 13.02 25.35 13.94
C SER A 364 13.41 26.67 14.62
N PRO A 365 13.96 26.67 15.85
CA PRO A 365 14.52 27.89 16.40
C PRO A 365 15.64 28.32 15.45
N SER A 366 15.48 29.49 14.86
CA SER A 366 16.49 30.14 14.04
C SER A 366 17.71 30.38 14.91
N GLY A 367 18.73 29.52 14.80
CA GLY A 367 20.08 29.88 15.18
C GLY A 367 20.48 31.08 14.33
N ARG A 368 20.50 32.27 14.94
CA ARG A 368 21.06 33.46 14.32
C ARG A 368 22.54 33.16 14.00
N PRO A 369 23.03 33.45 12.80
CA PRO A 369 24.47 33.48 12.57
C PRO A 369 25.04 34.73 13.25
N SER A 370 25.98 34.56 14.18
CA SER A 370 26.80 35.67 14.70
C SER A 370 27.73 36.17 13.59
N PRO A 371 27.69 37.46 13.21
CA PRO A 371 28.61 38.03 12.24
C PRO A 371 29.81 38.63 12.96
N GLU A 372 30.75 37.81 13.40
CA GLU A 372 32.04 38.30 13.92
C GLU A 372 33.12 37.22 13.76
N ALA A 373 33.62 37.09 12.53
CA ALA A 373 34.92 36.53 12.23
C ALA A 373 35.54 37.37 11.12
N LEU A 374 35.92 38.59 11.52
CA LEU A 374 36.78 39.51 10.79
C LEU A 374 38.20 38.93 10.69
N ARG A 375 38.78 39.00 9.48
CA ARG A 375 40.22 39.16 9.17
C ARG A 375 41.11 37.94 9.51
N GLY A 376 42.11 37.51 8.76
CA GLY A 376 42.81 38.00 7.58
C GLY A 376 44.18 37.28 7.53
N THR A 377 44.62 36.97 6.30
CA THR A 377 46.03 36.92 5.82
C THR A 377 47.06 35.91 6.35
N GLU A 378 47.47 35.03 5.41
CA GLU A 378 48.82 34.50 5.06
C GLU A 378 49.65 33.56 5.98
N PRO A 379 50.27 32.50 5.39
CA PRO A 379 51.42 31.82 5.99
C PRO A 379 52.75 32.37 5.44
N ALA A 380 53.65 32.78 6.34
CA ALA A 380 55.03 33.13 6.00
C ALA A 380 55.93 31.89 5.97
N LYS A 381 56.81 31.85 4.97
CA LYS A 381 57.94 30.94 4.82
C LYS A 381 58.99 31.18 5.93
N ARG A 382 59.38 30.12 6.65
CA ARG A 382 60.75 29.58 6.76
C ARG A 382 60.80 28.43 7.76
#